data_AF-A0AA97EJ23-F1
#
_entry.id   AF-A0AA97EJ23-F1
#
_cell.length_a   1.000
_cell.length_b   1.000
_cell.length_c   1.000
_cell.angle_alpha   90.00
_cell.angle_beta   90.00
_cell.angle_gamma   90.00
#
_symmetry.space_group_name_H-M   'P 1'
#
loop_
_entity.id
_entity.type
_entity.pdbx_description
1 polymer ?
#
loop_
_entity_poly.entity_id
_entity_poly.type
_entity_poly.pdbx_seq_one_letter_code
_entity_poly.pdbx_strand_id
1 'polypeptide(L)'
;MQRRCLPLTAFVLIAAFGCSTPSSLAPGGDAPNSLPTVVRITGGHSLVVQDQGQAVATTLACIAVPAQADAATDRLTSLLPAGQAVQMRRVADRDGQTVAELFLGNQSVGLGLVQAGVAIVDSTATTDCANTTEGYWQAQIDAQQNRRGLWADYDLAIAAPMDLEPNLALPVQTDSGQCPESLDLWAFRNGFEGGANHIVVVDMPQIATALAQQVATTADQVVFTAPLRPEFSQCSGSASSEQMAMYQAEFAAGQVRFTLNLTGDGTREVLASGVSVDRPYVFWRAAE
;
A
#
# COMPACT_ATOMS: atom_id res chain seq x y z
N MET A 1 -54.11 4.27 -64.98
CA MET A 1 -55.43 4.68 -64.46
C MET A 1 -55.34 6.11 -63.98
N GLN A 2 -55.95 7.03 -64.74
CA GLN A 2 -56.13 8.44 -64.40
C GLN A 2 -57.24 8.59 -63.36
N ARG A 3 -57.14 9.58 -62.47
CA ARG A 3 -58.26 10.46 -62.11
C ARG A 3 -57.76 11.75 -61.47
N ARG A 4 -58.14 12.85 -62.12
CA ARG A 4 -58.08 14.25 -61.67
C ARG A 4 -59.13 14.50 -60.58
N CYS A 5 -58.88 15.45 -59.68
CA CYS A 5 -59.89 16.39 -59.15
C CYS A 5 -59.20 17.61 -58.51
N LEU A 6 -59.39 18.78 -59.13
CA LEU A 6 -59.40 20.14 -58.55
C LEU A 6 -60.89 20.54 -58.43
N PRO A 7 -61.27 21.74 -57.95
CA PRO A 7 -60.87 22.51 -56.75
C PRO A 7 -62.12 22.91 -55.92
N LEU A 8 -61.98 23.41 -54.68
CA LEU A 8 -63.02 24.29 -54.10
C LEU A 8 -62.50 25.20 -52.97
N THR A 9 -62.40 26.48 -53.32
CA THR A 9 -62.93 27.67 -52.63
C THR A 9 -62.60 27.93 -51.14
N ALA A 10 -61.81 28.99 -50.98
CA ALA A 10 -61.71 30.00 -49.92
C ALA A 10 -62.65 29.93 -48.68
N PHE A 11 -62.05 30.09 -47.51
CA PHE A 11 -62.52 31.05 -46.50
C PHE A 11 -61.34 31.65 -45.73
N VAL A 12 -61.24 32.98 -45.79
CA VAL A 12 -60.36 33.80 -44.97
C VAL A 12 -60.98 33.91 -43.58
N LEU A 13 -60.21 33.60 -42.55
CA LEU A 13 -60.48 34.03 -41.18
C LEU A 13 -59.15 34.40 -40.54
N ILE A 14 -58.87 35.71 -40.54
CA ILE A 14 -57.78 36.33 -39.80
C ILE A 14 -58.21 36.34 -38.33
N ALA A 15 -57.81 35.31 -37.59
CA ALA A 15 -57.79 35.35 -36.13
C ALA A 15 -56.42 35.86 -35.70
N ALA A 16 -56.38 37.08 -35.17
CA ALA A 16 -55.23 37.62 -34.47
C ALA A 16 -55.03 36.83 -33.16
N PHE A 17 -54.33 35.69 -33.25
CA PHE A 17 -53.75 35.04 -32.09
C PHE A 17 -52.50 35.82 -31.69
N GLY A 18 -52.58 36.49 -30.54
CA GLY A 18 -51.42 37.02 -29.85
C GLY A 18 -50.38 35.91 -29.67
N CYS A 19 -49.23 36.09 -30.30
CA CYS A 19 -48.07 35.24 -30.13
C CYS A 19 -47.50 35.50 -28.72
N SER A 20 -48.10 34.89 -27.70
CA SER A 20 -47.42 34.69 -26.43
C SER A 20 -46.30 33.70 -26.70
N THR A 21 -45.09 34.25 -26.86
CA THR A 21 -43.86 33.47 -26.98
C THR A 21 -43.78 32.48 -25.83
N PRO A 22 -43.69 31.17 -26.08
CA PRO A 22 -43.28 30.25 -25.02
C PRO A 22 -41.93 30.71 -24.53
N SER A 23 -41.83 31.04 -23.24
CA SER A 23 -40.55 31.21 -22.57
C SER A 23 -39.77 29.93 -22.82
N SER A 24 -38.78 30.04 -23.71
CA SER A 24 -37.78 29.02 -23.94
C SER A 24 -37.16 28.68 -22.60
N LEU A 25 -37.48 27.49 -22.09
CA LEU A 25 -36.66 26.80 -21.10
C LEU A 25 -35.27 26.71 -21.72
N ALA A 26 -34.38 27.58 -21.26
CA ALA A 26 -32.97 27.46 -21.58
C ALA A 26 -32.53 26.04 -21.19
N PRO A 27 -31.78 25.32 -22.05
CA PRO A 27 -31.16 24.08 -21.63
C PRO A 27 -30.30 24.39 -20.40
N GLY A 28 -30.53 23.63 -19.32
CA GLY A 28 -29.76 23.73 -18.09
C GLY A 28 -28.28 23.72 -18.45
N GLY A 29 -27.59 24.83 -18.18
CA GLY A 29 -26.17 24.95 -18.42
C GLY A 29 -25.45 23.85 -17.66
N ASP A 30 -24.57 23.14 -18.35
CA ASP A 30 -23.62 22.20 -17.77
C ASP A 30 -23.00 22.86 -16.53
N ALA A 31 -23.40 22.39 -15.34
CA ALA A 31 -22.76 22.82 -14.11
C ALA A 31 -21.27 22.54 -14.28
N PRO A 32 -20.39 23.54 -14.12
CA PRO A 32 -18.97 23.34 -14.30
C PRO A 32 -18.55 22.19 -13.38
N ASN A 33 -17.85 21.21 -13.97
CA ASN A 33 -17.34 20.00 -13.34
C ASN A 33 -16.32 20.42 -12.27
N SER A 34 -16.84 20.91 -11.15
CA SER A 34 -16.08 21.55 -10.08
C SER A 34 -15.66 20.46 -9.13
N LEU A 35 -14.37 20.50 -8.77
CA LEU A 35 -13.81 19.55 -7.82
C LEU A 35 -14.51 19.69 -6.47
N PRO A 36 -14.74 18.57 -5.75
CA PRO A 36 -15.21 18.62 -4.38
C PRO A 36 -14.32 19.51 -3.52
N THR A 37 -14.92 20.20 -2.55
CA THR A 37 -14.18 21.04 -1.60
C THR A 37 -14.37 20.55 -0.18
N VAL A 38 -13.32 20.61 0.65
CA VAL A 38 -13.39 20.18 2.04
C VAL A 38 -14.25 21.17 2.84
N VAL A 39 -15.28 20.68 3.50
CA VAL A 39 -16.11 21.49 4.41
C VAL A 39 -15.51 21.47 5.81
N ARG A 40 -15.26 20.28 6.36
CA ARG A 40 -14.67 20.08 7.68
C ARG A 40 -14.09 18.68 7.84
N ILE A 41 -13.12 18.54 8.74
CA ILE A 41 -12.63 17.25 9.21
C ILE A 41 -13.47 16.81 10.41
N THR A 42 -13.88 15.55 10.46
CA THR A 42 -14.73 15.00 11.53
C THR A 42 -14.06 13.87 12.32
N GLY A 43 -12.87 13.44 11.90
CA GLY A 43 -12.03 12.47 12.61
C GLY A 43 -10.75 12.17 11.83
N GLY A 44 -9.93 11.24 12.33
CA GLY A 44 -8.59 10.98 11.78
C GLY A 44 -8.55 10.42 10.35
N HIS A 45 -9.68 9.91 9.84
CA HIS A 45 -9.84 9.49 8.44
C HIS A 45 -11.22 9.83 7.88
N SER A 46 -11.98 10.70 8.55
CA SER A 46 -13.35 11.04 8.16
C SER A 46 -13.51 12.55 8.04
N LEU A 47 -14.25 12.98 7.02
CA LEU A 47 -14.48 14.38 6.70
C LEU A 47 -15.82 14.58 5.99
N VAL A 48 -16.21 15.84 5.83
CA VAL A 48 -17.34 16.22 4.99
C VAL A 48 -16.79 17.03 3.82
N VAL A 49 -17.19 16.65 2.61
CA VAL A 49 -16.88 17.37 1.37
C VAL A 49 -18.16 17.96 0.77
N GLN A 50 -18.03 19.11 0.12
CA GLN A 50 -19.06 19.69 -0.71
C GLN A 50 -18.83 19.18 -2.13
N ASP A 51 -19.67 18.26 -2.58
CA ASP A 51 -19.61 17.64 -3.92
C ASP A 51 -20.93 17.91 -4.65
N GLN A 52 -20.85 18.50 -5.85
CA GLN A 52 -22.02 18.87 -6.67
C GLN A 52 -23.11 19.66 -5.91
N GLY A 53 -22.71 20.53 -5.00
CA GLY A 53 -23.66 21.33 -4.20
C GLY A 53 -24.26 20.59 -2.99
N GLN A 54 -23.83 19.36 -2.70
CA GLN A 54 -24.27 18.59 -1.54
C GLN A 54 -23.13 18.33 -0.56
N ALA A 55 -23.43 18.36 0.73
CA ALA A 55 -22.49 17.95 1.78
C ALA A 55 -22.53 16.42 1.93
N VAL A 56 -21.43 15.76 1.59
CA VAL A 56 -21.28 14.30 1.62
C VAL A 56 -20.31 13.92 2.74
N ALA A 57 -20.73 13.00 3.61
CA ALA A 57 -19.84 12.39 4.59
C ALA A 57 -18.91 11.40 3.88
N THR A 58 -17.61 11.58 4.07
CA THR A 58 -16.58 10.82 3.37
C THR A 58 -15.59 10.23 4.35
N THR A 59 -15.23 8.97 4.12
CA THR A 59 -14.20 8.24 4.86
C THR A 59 -13.08 7.87 3.90
N LEU A 60 -11.84 8.12 4.29
CA LEU A 60 -10.66 7.81 3.48
C LEU A 60 -10.52 6.30 3.32
N ALA A 61 -10.39 5.85 2.08
CA ALA A 61 -10.21 4.44 1.75
C ALA A 61 -8.79 3.95 2.09
N CYS A 62 -8.67 2.63 2.29
CA CYS A 62 -7.41 1.86 2.34
C CYS A 62 -6.46 2.18 3.49
N ILE A 63 -6.93 2.98 4.44
CA ILE A 63 -6.26 3.24 5.70
C ILE A 63 -7.19 2.89 6.84
N ALA A 64 -6.60 2.47 7.95
CA ALA A 64 -7.26 2.43 9.25
C ALA A 64 -6.54 3.41 10.18
N VAL A 65 -7.32 4.11 10.99
CA VAL A 65 -6.80 5.03 11.99
C VAL A 65 -7.19 4.51 13.38
N PRO A 66 -6.22 4.27 14.28
CA PRO A 66 -6.51 3.82 15.64
C PRO A 66 -7.41 4.81 16.37
N ALA A 67 -8.21 4.31 17.31
CA ALA A 67 -9.21 5.12 18.04
C ALA A 67 -8.63 6.32 18.81
N GLN A 68 -7.33 6.32 19.10
CA GLN A 68 -6.63 7.36 19.89
C GLN A 68 -5.72 8.25 19.01
N ALA A 69 -6.11 8.54 17.77
CA ALA A 69 -5.23 9.25 16.84
C ALA A 69 -5.65 10.71 16.62
N ASP A 70 -5.66 11.52 17.67
CA ASP A 70 -5.78 12.99 17.56
C ASP A 70 -4.75 13.54 16.56
N ALA A 71 -3.54 12.95 16.56
CA ALA A 71 -2.48 13.25 15.60
C ALA A 71 -2.90 13.01 14.12
N ALA A 72 -3.75 12.03 13.84
CA ALA A 72 -4.28 11.81 12.49
C ALA A 72 -5.26 12.93 12.10
N THR A 73 -6.12 13.35 13.02
CA THR A 73 -7.05 14.47 12.81
C THR A 73 -6.31 15.78 12.56
N ASP A 74 -5.27 16.06 13.36
CA ASP A 74 -4.43 17.25 13.21
C ASP A 74 -3.67 17.24 11.89
N ARG A 75 -3.10 16.09 11.52
CA ARG A 75 -2.40 15.92 10.25
C ARG A 75 -3.35 16.11 9.08
N LEU A 76 -4.54 15.52 9.14
CA LEU A 76 -5.55 15.63 8.08
C LEU A 76 -6.04 17.07 7.94
N THR A 77 -6.25 17.78 9.05
CA THR A 77 -6.63 19.20 9.05
C THR A 77 -5.53 20.07 8.45
N SER A 78 -4.26 19.75 8.69
CA SER A 78 -3.11 20.44 8.10
C SER A 78 -3.00 20.21 6.60
N LEU A 79 -3.34 19.00 6.12
CA LEU A 79 -3.33 18.66 4.69
C LEU A 79 -4.54 19.24 3.95
N LEU A 80 -5.71 19.24 4.59
CA LEU A 80 -7.00 19.58 4.01
C LEU A 80 -7.71 20.67 4.81
N PRO A 81 -7.23 21.93 4.77
CA PRO A 81 -7.96 23.04 5.37
C PRO A 81 -9.34 23.20 4.71
N ALA A 82 -10.30 23.77 5.45
CA ALA A 82 -11.63 24.04 4.91
C ALA A 82 -11.56 24.94 3.66
N GLY A 83 -12.37 24.61 2.65
CA GLY A 83 -12.37 25.24 1.33
C GLY A 83 -11.34 24.65 0.35
N GLN A 84 -10.46 23.76 0.78
CA GLN A 84 -9.48 23.11 -0.10
C GLN A 84 -10.19 22.23 -1.14
N ALA A 85 -9.95 22.50 -2.42
CA ALA A 85 -10.41 21.63 -3.51
C ALA A 85 -9.58 20.35 -3.56
N VAL A 86 -10.24 19.21 -3.75
CA VAL A 86 -9.63 17.87 -3.80
C VAL A 86 -10.18 17.09 -4.98
N GLN A 87 -9.34 16.22 -5.56
CA GLN A 87 -9.84 15.18 -6.46
C GLN A 87 -10.33 14.02 -5.59
N MET A 88 -11.50 13.47 -5.92
CA MET A 88 -12.11 12.37 -5.18
C MET A 88 -12.34 11.19 -6.11
N ARG A 89 -11.70 10.06 -5.80
CA ARG A 89 -11.98 8.76 -6.43
C ARG A 89 -12.87 7.96 -5.49
N ARG A 90 -14.15 7.86 -5.80
CA ARG A 90 -15.10 7.05 -5.02
C ARG A 90 -14.77 5.58 -5.19
N VAL A 91 -14.81 4.87 -4.08
CA VAL A 91 -14.41 3.47 -3.97
C VAL A 91 -15.62 2.61 -3.65
N ALA A 92 -16.40 3.00 -2.64
CA ALA A 92 -17.65 2.34 -2.25
C ALA A 92 -18.56 3.33 -1.51
N ASP A 93 -19.80 2.94 -1.27
CA ASP A 93 -20.66 3.57 -0.26
C ASP A 93 -20.96 2.54 0.82
N ARG A 94 -20.71 2.87 2.10
CA ARG A 94 -20.92 1.99 3.26
C ARG A 94 -21.66 2.75 4.35
N ASP A 95 -22.81 2.22 4.79
CA ASP A 95 -23.63 2.79 5.87
C ASP A 95 -23.98 4.29 5.69
N GLY A 96 -24.23 4.71 4.45
CA GLY A 96 -24.54 6.09 4.11
C GLY A 96 -23.33 7.03 4.10
N GLN A 97 -22.11 6.50 4.24
CA GLN A 97 -20.86 7.22 4.03
C GLN A 97 -20.22 6.82 2.71
N THR A 98 -19.69 7.81 2.00
CA THR A 98 -18.86 7.54 0.82
C THR A 98 -17.45 7.18 1.27
N VAL A 99 -16.97 6.02 0.84
CA VAL A 99 -15.56 5.60 1.00
C VAL A 99 -14.82 6.03 -0.26
N ALA A 100 -13.76 6.81 -0.11
CA ALA A 100 -13.05 7.39 -1.25
C ALA A 100 -11.57 7.62 -0.99
N GLU A 101 -10.78 7.61 -2.06
CA GLU A 101 -9.44 8.18 -2.04
C GLU A 101 -9.51 9.66 -2.42
N LEU A 102 -8.84 10.50 -1.62
CA LEU A 102 -8.72 11.93 -1.89
C LEU A 102 -7.30 12.27 -2.30
N PHE A 103 -7.19 13.18 -3.28
CA PHE A 103 -5.91 13.61 -3.83
C PHE A 103 -5.78 15.14 -3.88
N LEU A 104 -4.59 15.62 -3.54
CA LEU A 104 -4.13 16.99 -3.78
C LEU A 104 -3.19 16.96 -4.97
N GLY A 105 -3.70 17.32 -6.16
CA GLY A 105 -2.99 17.06 -7.41
C GLY A 105 -2.80 15.56 -7.61
N ASN A 106 -1.55 15.10 -7.70
CA ASN A 106 -1.21 13.67 -7.83
C ASN A 106 -0.85 12.99 -6.49
N GLN A 107 -1.01 13.67 -5.36
CA GLN A 107 -0.64 13.14 -4.05
C GLN A 107 -1.87 12.61 -3.31
N SER A 108 -1.85 11.33 -2.94
CA SER A 108 -2.89 10.74 -2.09
C SER A 108 -2.80 11.28 -0.67
N VAL A 109 -3.94 11.75 -0.15
CA VAL A 109 -4.05 12.25 1.22
C VAL A 109 -3.89 11.11 2.22
N GLY A 110 -4.54 9.97 1.99
CA GLY A 110 -4.43 8.80 2.86
C GLY A 110 -2.99 8.29 2.93
N LEU A 111 -2.28 8.27 1.80
CA LEU A 111 -0.87 7.89 1.75
C LEU A 111 -0.03 8.82 2.63
N GLY A 112 -0.30 10.13 2.60
CA GLY A 112 0.37 11.11 3.45
C GLY A 112 0.15 10.90 4.95
N LEU A 113 -0.99 10.31 5.35
CA LEU A 113 -1.24 9.92 6.75
C LEU A 113 -0.42 8.69 7.15
N VAL A 114 -0.35 7.68 6.28
CA VAL A 114 0.46 6.47 6.52
C VAL A 114 1.95 6.82 6.56
N GLN A 115 2.45 7.66 5.64
CA GLN A 115 3.85 8.12 5.62
C GLN A 115 4.25 8.90 6.88
N ALA A 116 3.30 9.63 7.47
CA ALA A 116 3.48 10.33 8.74
C ALA A 116 3.41 9.40 9.95
N GLY A 117 3.04 8.12 9.74
CA GLY A 117 2.89 7.13 10.79
C GLY A 117 1.67 7.39 11.68
N VAL A 118 0.66 8.15 11.23
CA VAL A 118 -0.56 8.43 12.03
C VAL A 118 -1.76 7.58 11.57
N ALA A 119 -1.58 6.77 10.53
CA ALA A 119 -2.52 5.78 10.04
C ALA A 119 -1.77 4.50 9.64
N ILE A 120 -2.48 3.38 9.58
CA ILE A 120 -1.98 2.11 9.06
C ILE A 120 -2.74 1.74 7.79
N VAL A 121 -2.20 0.84 6.98
CA VAL A 121 -2.88 0.29 5.80
C VAL A 121 -3.98 -0.65 6.27
N ASP A 122 -5.21 -0.45 5.78
CA ASP A 122 -6.31 -1.40 5.99
C ASP A 122 -6.19 -2.54 4.97
N SER A 123 -5.61 -3.66 5.40
CA SER A 123 -5.41 -4.85 4.57
C SER A 123 -6.71 -5.47 4.05
N THR A 124 -7.86 -5.16 4.66
CA THR A 124 -9.16 -5.66 4.22
C THR A 124 -9.78 -4.80 3.11
N ALA A 125 -9.30 -3.56 2.95
CA ALA A 125 -9.79 -2.60 1.96
C ALA A 125 -8.86 -2.45 0.75
N THR A 126 -7.67 -3.07 0.74
CA THR A 126 -6.67 -2.88 -0.33
C THR A 126 -7.11 -3.35 -1.72
N THR A 127 -8.13 -4.21 -1.84
CA THR A 127 -8.72 -4.57 -3.14
C THR A 127 -9.33 -3.35 -3.82
N ASP A 128 -9.82 -2.41 -3.03
CA ASP A 128 -10.60 -1.29 -3.53
C ASP A 128 -9.70 -0.09 -3.92
N CYS A 129 -8.39 -0.14 -3.58
CA CYS A 129 -7.36 0.83 -3.98
C CYS A 129 -6.23 0.21 -4.82
N ALA A 130 -6.53 -0.77 -5.68
CA ALA A 130 -5.53 -1.56 -6.40
C ALA A 130 -4.37 -0.76 -7.05
N ASN A 131 -4.64 0.45 -7.57
CA ASN A 131 -3.63 1.29 -8.23
C ASN A 131 -2.68 2.04 -7.28
N THR A 132 -2.94 2.05 -5.98
CA THR A 132 -2.17 2.78 -4.96
C THR A 132 -1.70 1.88 -3.82
N THR A 133 -2.16 0.62 -3.76
CA THR A 133 -1.86 -0.36 -2.71
C THR A 133 -0.36 -0.53 -2.43
N GLU A 134 0.47 -0.67 -3.46
CA GLU A 134 1.92 -0.82 -3.28
C GLU A 134 2.54 0.40 -2.58
N GLY A 135 2.14 1.61 -2.99
CA GLY A 135 2.60 2.85 -2.38
C GLY A 135 2.21 2.94 -0.89
N TYR A 136 1.01 2.51 -0.52
CA TYR A 136 0.54 2.47 0.86
C TYR A 136 1.38 1.53 1.74
N TRP A 137 1.65 0.32 1.26
CA TRP A 137 2.49 -0.64 1.99
C TRP A 137 3.91 -0.12 2.16
N GLN A 138 4.51 0.43 1.09
CA GLN A 138 5.84 1.03 1.17
C GLN A 138 5.87 2.18 2.18
N ALA A 139 4.87 3.06 2.15
CA ALA A 139 4.77 4.17 3.11
C ALA A 139 4.67 3.70 4.56
N GLN A 140 3.96 2.59 4.83
CA GLN A 140 3.88 2.04 6.16
C GLN A 140 5.21 1.45 6.62
N ILE A 141 5.87 0.68 5.74
CA ILE A 141 7.20 0.13 6.00
C ILE A 141 8.18 1.25 6.33
N ASP A 142 8.18 2.32 5.52
CA ASP A 142 9.01 3.49 5.77
C ASP A 142 8.70 4.14 7.12
N ALA A 143 7.41 4.33 7.45
CA ALA A 143 7.01 4.93 8.72
C ALA A 143 7.42 4.08 9.93
N GLN A 144 7.34 2.74 9.81
CA GLN A 144 7.78 1.77 10.81
C GLN A 144 9.29 1.82 11.02
N GLN A 145 10.07 1.73 9.93
CA GLN A 145 11.53 1.79 9.97
C GLN A 145 12.04 3.10 10.58
N ASN A 146 11.37 4.21 10.27
CA ASN A 146 11.71 5.53 10.79
C ASN A 146 11.07 5.84 12.15
N ARG A 147 10.38 4.89 12.78
CA ARG A 147 9.70 5.04 14.08
C ARG A 147 8.86 6.31 14.17
N ARG A 148 8.04 6.59 13.15
CA ARG A 148 7.19 7.79 13.08
C ARG A 148 5.83 7.56 13.72
N GLY A 149 5.31 8.56 14.42
CA GLY A 149 3.92 8.56 14.92
C GLY A 149 3.60 7.35 15.79
N LEU A 150 2.61 6.55 15.37
CA LEU A 150 2.20 5.28 15.99
C LEU A 150 3.36 4.31 16.21
N TRP A 151 4.44 4.45 15.45
CA TRP A 151 5.62 3.59 15.52
C TRP A 151 6.73 4.12 16.44
N ALA A 152 6.56 5.31 17.05
CA ALA A 152 7.60 5.96 17.86
C ALA A 152 7.90 5.21 19.16
N ASP A 153 6.85 4.80 19.86
CA ASP A 153 6.91 4.08 21.14
C ASP A 153 6.59 2.59 20.97
N TYR A 154 6.55 2.12 19.72
CA TYR A 154 6.38 0.71 19.44
C TYR A 154 7.66 0.00 19.90
N ASP A 155 7.60 -0.61 21.08
CA ASP A 155 8.65 -1.49 21.56
C ASP A 155 8.69 -2.69 20.61
N LEU A 156 9.66 -2.62 19.70
CA LEU A 156 9.89 -3.59 18.64
C LEU A 156 10.21 -5.00 19.18
N ALA A 157 10.53 -5.12 20.47
CA ALA A 157 10.63 -6.42 21.15
C ALA A 157 9.26 -7.10 21.36
N ILE A 158 8.15 -6.37 21.26
CA ILE A 158 6.78 -6.85 21.54
C ILE A 158 5.88 -6.79 20.28
N ALA A 159 6.43 -6.37 19.14
CA ALA A 159 5.72 -6.18 17.87
C ALA A 159 5.61 -7.40 16.95
N ALA A 160 6.04 -8.56 17.40
CA ALA A 160 5.60 -9.80 16.78
C ALA A 160 4.34 -10.25 17.51
N PRO A 161 3.12 -9.94 17.03
CA PRO A 161 1.95 -10.67 17.50
C PRO A 161 1.92 -12.03 16.81
N MET A 162 3.01 -12.83 16.88
CA MET A 162 3.06 -14.21 16.42
C MET A 162 4.19 -14.93 17.16
N ASP A 163 3.84 -15.80 18.12
CA ASP A 163 4.64 -16.98 18.49
C ASP A 163 4.78 -17.92 17.28
N LEU A 164 5.17 -17.40 16.12
CA LEU A 164 5.58 -18.21 15.00
C LEU A 164 7.03 -18.52 15.21
N GLU A 165 7.30 -19.75 15.62
CA GLU A 165 8.64 -20.30 15.52
C GLU A 165 9.08 -20.29 14.04
N PRO A 166 10.37 -20.03 13.75
CA PRO A 166 10.91 -20.22 12.41
C PRO A 166 10.54 -21.60 11.87
N ASN A 167 10.09 -21.66 10.61
CA ASN A 167 9.67 -22.91 9.97
C ASN A 167 10.75 -23.52 9.07
N LEU A 168 11.92 -22.88 8.99
CA LEU A 168 13.08 -23.35 8.26
C LEU A 168 14.35 -23.02 9.05
N ALA A 169 15.23 -24.02 9.21
CA ALA A 169 16.56 -23.85 9.81
C ALA A 169 17.63 -24.24 8.78
N LEU A 170 18.58 -23.35 8.53
CA LEU A 170 19.75 -23.66 7.70
C LEU A 170 20.87 -24.14 8.62
N PRO A 171 21.28 -25.42 8.55
CA PRO A 171 22.35 -25.93 9.39
C PRO A 171 23.67 -25.22 9.05
N VAL A 172 24.40 -24.82 10.09
CA VAL A 172 25.71 -24.16 9.93
C VAL A 172 26.79 -25.22 9.88
N GLN A 173 27.50 -25.27 8.76
CA GLN A 173 28.74 -26.01 8.58
C GLN A 173 29.89 -25.14 9.08
N THR A 174 30.47 -25.52 10.23
CA THR A 174 31.55 -24.78 10.87
C THR A 174 32.90 -25.22 10.33
N ASP A 175 33.67 -24.25 9.81
CA ASP A 175 35.07 -24.47 9.42
C ASP A 175 36.00 -24.19 10.61
N SER A 176 35.75 -23.10 11.34
CA SER A 176 36.49 -22.76 12.57
C SER A 176 35.73 -21.78 13.47
N GLY A 177 36.18 -21.67 14.73
CA GLY A 177 35.58 -20.79 15.73
C GLY A 177 34.32 -21.36 16.37
N GLN A 178 33.64 -20.52 17.15
CA GLN A 178 32.34 -20.83 17.73
C GLN A 178 31.25 -20.25 16.83
N CYS A 179 30.39 -21.10 16.28
CA CYS A 179 29.31 -20.72 15.38
C CYS A 179 27.95 -21.10 15.97
N PRO A 180 26.85 -20.43 15.55
CA PRO A 180 25.51 -20.90 15.85
C PRO A 180 25.27 -22.28 15.20
N GLU A 181 24.34 -23.07 15.74
CA GLU A 181 24.00 -24.39 15.17
C GLU A 181 23.21 -24.24 13.85
N SER A 182 22.32 -23.26 13.78
CA SER A 182 21.51 -22.93 12.60
C SER A 182 21.37 -21.43 12.40
N LEU A 183 20.99 -21.07 11.17
CA LEU A 183 20.35 -19.79 10.85
C LEU A 183 18.87 -20.05 10.58
N ASP A 184 18.01 -19.45 11.39
CA ASP A 184 16.57 -19.70 11.32
C ASP A 184 15.86 -18.67 10.44
N LEU A 185 14.81 -19.13 9.74
CA LEU A 185 14.03 -18.35 8.79
C LEU A 185 12.54 -18.65 8.90
N TRP A 186 11.73 -17.64 8.62
CA TRP A 186 10.34 -17.83 8.22
C TRP A 186 10.25 -17.80 6.71
N ALA A 187 9.94 -18.94 6.10
CA ALA A 187 9.70 -19.07 4.67
C ALA A 187 8.20 -19.35 4.41
N PHE A 188 7.52 -18.38 3.81
CA PHE A 188 6.11 -18.46 3.45
C PHE A 188 5.94 -18.61 1.95
N ARG A 189 4.93 -19.37 1.53
CA ARG A 189 4.53 -19.54 0.13
C ARG A 189 3.04 -19.29 -0.02
N ASN A 190 2.66 -18.49 -1.01
CA ASN A 190 1.27 -18.32 -1.44
C ASN A 190 1.16 -18.64 -2.94
N GLY A 191 0.50 -19.75 -3.26
CA GLY A 191 0.34 -20.21 -4.64
C GLY A 191 -0.76 -19.45 -5.39
N PHE A 192 -0.65 -19.39 -6.72
CA PHE A 192 -1.68 -18.92 -7.64
C PHE A 192 -1.60 -19.71 -8.96
N GLU A 193 -2.53 -19.46 -9.89
CA GLU A 193 -2.52 -20.12 -11.20
C GLU A 193 -1.27 -19.69 -12.00
N GLY A 194 -0.34 -20.62 -12.21
CA GLY A 194 0.93 -20.36 -12.92
C GLY A 194 2.08 -19.86 -12.04
N GLY A 195 2.06 -20.12 -10.72
CA GLY A 195 3.22 -19.86 -9.88
C GLY A 195 2.95 -19.71 -8.39
N ALA A 196 3.88 -19.05 -7.70
CA ALA A 196 3.76 -18.71 -6.30
C ALA A 196 4.52 -17.44 -5.93
N ASN A 197 4.00 -16.71 -4.95
CA ASN A 197 4.74 -15.67 -4.25
C ASN A 197 5.34 -16.26 -2.98
N HIS A 198 6.53 -15.78 -2.62
CA HIS A 198 7.34 -16.29 -1.53
C HIS A 198 7.85 -15.14 -0.68
N ILE A 199 7.78 -15.30 0.64
CA ILE A 199 8.38 -14.37 1.60
C ILE A 199 9.40 -15.16 2.41
N VAL A 200 10.61 -14.64 2.55
CA VAL A 200 11.58 -15.12 3.52
C VAL A 200 11.90 -14.01 4.50
N VAL A 201 11.93 -14.33 5.79
CA VAL A 201 12.37 -13.44 6.87
C VAL A 201 13.49 -14.15 7.64
N VAL A 202 14.62 -13.48 7.86
CA VAL A 202 15.80 -14.08 8.49
C VAL A 202 15.87 -13.70 9.97
N ASP A 203 16.06 -14.66 10.86
CA ASP A 203 16.19 -14.43 12.32
C ASP A 203 17.59 -13.95 12.72
N MET A 204 18.01 -12.82 12.15
CA MET A 204 19.30 -12.20 12.47
C MET A 204 19.50 -11.83 13.96
N PRO A 205 18.48 -11.43 14.74
CA PRO A 205 18.69 -11.01 16.14
C PRO A 205 19.35 -12.06 17.05
N GLN A 206 19.23 -13.35 16.73
CA GLN A 206 19.87 -14.43 17.51
C GLN A 206 21.39 -14.44 17.32
N ILE A 207 21.89 -13.95 16.18
CA ILE A 207 23.29 -14.11 15.74
C ILE A 207 24.02 -12.80 15.49
N ALA A 208 23.31 -11.67 15.38
CA ALA A 208 23.87 -10.35 15.08
C ALA A 208 23.74 -9.34 16.24
N THR A 209 24.68 -8.41 16.36
CA THR A 209 24.68 -7.33 17.37
C THR A 209 24.02 -6.04 16.91
N ALA A 210 23.85 -5.87 15.61
CA ALA A 210 23.28 -4.66 15.02
C ALA A 210 22.31 -5.02 13.91
N LEU A 211 21.52 -4.02 13.51
CA LEU A 211 20.60 -4.14 12.38
C LEU A 211 21.36 -4.57 11.13
N ALA A 212 20.80 -5.55 10.43
CA ALA A 212 21.30 -5.94 9.13
C ALA A 212 21.24 -4.76 8.16
N GLN A 213 22.15 -4.77 7.18
CA GLN A 213 22.19 -3.81 6.09
C GLN A 213 22.03 -4.55 4.78
N GLN A 214 21.13 -4.08 3.93
CA GLN A 214 21.03 -4.57 2.56
C GLN A 214 22.19 -3.98 1.75
N VAL A 215 23.10 -4.82 1.28
CA VAL A 215 24.32 -4.39 0.57
C VAL A 215 24.24 -4.58 -0.94
N ALA A 216 23.32 -5.43 -1.42
CA ALA A 216 23.05 -5.61 -2.85
C ALA A 216 21.63 -6.11 -3.11
N THR A 217 21.03 -5.64 -4.19
CA THR A 217 19.75 -6.12 -4.73
C THR A 217 19.76 -6.05 -6.25
N THR A 218 19.40 -7.15 -6.90
CA THR A 218 19.12 -7.28 -8.33
C THR A 218 17.73 -7.93 -8.49
N ALA A 219 17.30 -8.16 -9.73
CA ALA A 219 16.06 -8.88 -10.00
C ALA A 219 16.09 -10.33 -9.50
N ASP A 220 17.28 -10.93 -9.34
CA ASP A 220 17.47 -12.34 -9.01
C ASP A 220 18.34 -12.57 -7.77
N GLN A 221 18.79 -11.52 -7.08
CA GLN A 221 19.65 -11.65 -5.91
C GLN A 221 19.38 -10.57 -4.88
N VAL A 222 19.42 -10.94 -3.60
CA VAL A 222 19.45 -9.99 -2.48
C VAL A 222 20.52 -10.41 -1.49
N VAL A 223 21.31 -9.45 -1.00
CA VAL A 223 22.38 -9.67 -0.03
C VAL A 223 22.21 -8.76 1.17
N PHE A 224 22.22 -9.34 2.37
CA PHE A 224 22.25 -8.64 3.64
C PHE A 224 23.52 -8.97 4.42
N THR A 225 24.04 -8.00 5.17
CA THR A 225 25.14 -8.22 6.10
C THR A 225 24.82 -7.68 7.49
N ALA A 226 25.33 -8.34 8.53
CA ALA A 226 25.24 -7.85 9.89
C ALA A 226 26.50 -8.25 10.70
N PRO A 227 26.95 -7.42 11.65
CA PRO A 227 28.03 -7.81 12.56
C PRO A 227 27.55 -8.91 13.51
N LEU A 228 28.37 -9.94 13.69
CA LEU A 228 28.06 -11.07 14.57
C LEU A 228 28.03 -10.65 16.04
N ARG A 229 27.31 -11.42 16.86
CA ARG A 229 27.40 -11.30 18.32
C ARG A 229 28.80 -11.70 18.82
N PRO A 230 29.27 -11.16 19.96
CA PRO A 230 30.64 -11.41 20.42
C PRO A 230 30.99 -12.88 20.58
N GLU A 231 30.05 -13.71 21.01
CA GLU A 231 30.20 -15.18 21.11
C GLU A 231 30.42 -15.89 19.76
N PHE A 232 29.99 -15.27 18.66
CA PHE A 232 30.17 -15.78 17.30
C PHE A 232 31.19 -14.97 16.50
N SER A 233 31.88 -14.01 17.12
CA SER A 233 32.78 -13.07 16.42
C SER A 233 33.95 -13.74 15.68
N GLN A 234 34.32 -14.96 16.09
CA GLN A 234 35.35 -15.79 15.46
C GLN A 234 34.78 -16.88 14.54
N CYS A 235 33.46 -16.94 14.34
CA CYS A 235 32.83 -17.93 13.49
C CYS A 235 33.32 -17.80 12.04
N SER A 236 33.78 -18.91 11.48
CA SER A 236 34.02 -19.10 10.06
C SER A 236 33.23 -20.32 9.61
N GLY A 237 32.34 -20.17 8.63
CA GLY A 237 31.52 -21.27 8.14
C GLY A 237 30.45 -20.81 7.17
N SER A 238 29.55 -21.72 6.82
CA SER A 238 28.43 -21.42 5.93
C SER A 238 27.15 -22.11 6.40
N ALA A 239 25.98 -21.57 6.04
CA ALA A 239 24.69 -22.22 6.24
C ALA A 239 23.94 -22.32 4.93
N SER A 240 23.45 -23.51 4.62
CA SER A 240 22.63 -23.78 3.43
C SER A 240 21.79 -25.06 3.65
N SER A 241 20.81 -25.29 2.79
CA SER A 241 20.03 -26.52 2.77
C SER A 241 19.94 -27.06 1.35
N GLU A 242 20.10 -28.37 1.17
CA GLU A 242 19.92 -29.03 -0.14
C GLU A 242 18.52 -28.77 -0.72
N GLN A 243 17.51 -28.69 0.15
CA GLN A 243 16.12 -28.46 -0.27
C GLN A 243 15.89 -27.01 -0.69
N MET A 244 16.67 -26.06 -0.18
CA MET A 244 16.49 -24.63 -0.35
C MET A 244 17.83 -23.94 -0.70
N ALA A 245 18.51 -24.43 -1.74
CA ALA A 245 19.84 -23.97 -2.13
C ALA A 245 19.93 -22.47 -2.50
N MET A 246 18.79 -21.82 -2.74
CA MET A 246 18.68 -20.38 -2.95
C MET A 246 18.95 -19.54 -1.70
N TYR A 247 18.83 -20.10 -0.49
CA TYR A 247 19.12 -19.42 0.75
C TYR A 247 20.49 -19.85 1.25
N GLN A 248 21.40 -18.89 1.36
CA GLN A 248 22.77 -19.14 1.78
C GLN A 248 23.19 -18.11 2.82
N ALA A 249 23.98 -18.52 3.80
CA ALA A 249 24.68 -17.62 4.68
C ALA A 249 26.16 -17.97 4.77
N GLU A 250 27.00 -16.94 4.86
CA GLU A 250 28.44 -17.04 5.09
C GLU A 250 28.77 -16.31 6.39
N PHE A 251 29.57 -16.96 7.23
CA PHE A 251 30.10 -16.40 8.47
C PHE A 251 31.59 -16.20 8.26
N ALA A 252 32.04 -14.96 8.27
CA ALA A 252 33.45 -14.63 8.09
C ALA A 252 33.75 -13.22 8.62
N ALA A 253 34.98 -13.01 9.09
CA ALA A 253 35.47 -11.69 9.50
C ALA A 253 34.56 -10.95 10.51
N GLY A 254 33.92 -11.69 11.43
CA GLY A 254 33.02 -11.14 12.43
C GLY A 254 31.68 -10.65 11.88
N GLN A 255 31.30 -11.08 10.67
CA GLN A 255 30.03 -10.75 10.03
C GLN A 255 29.30 -12.01 9.55
N VAL A 256 27.98 -11.91 9.49
CA VAL A 256 27.13 -12.83 8.72
C VAL A 256 26.71 -12.13 7.43
N ARG A 257 26.81 -12.83 6.32
CA ARG A 257 26.29 -12.43 5.01
C ARG A 257 25.20 -13.41 4.61
N PHE A 258 23.95 -12.98 4.57
CA PHE A 258 22.84 -13.76 4.02
C PHE A 258 22.60 -13.38 2.55
N THR A 259 22.44 -14.39 1.70
CA THR A 259 22.18 -14.24 0.27
C THR A 259 20.95 -15.05 -0.12
N LEU A 260 19.99 -14.36 -0.74
CA LEU A 260 18.98 -14.99 -1.58
C LEU A 260 19.50 -15.00 -3.02
N ASN A 261 19.62 -16.18 -3.63
CA ASN A 261 20.00 -16.33 -5.02
C ASN A 261 18.91 -17.06 -5.81
N LEU A 262 18.20 -16.33 -6.66
CA LEU A 262 17.13 -16.81 -7.53
C LEU A 262 17.62 -17.13 -8.95
N THR A 263 18.93 -17.06 -9.22
CA THR A 263 19.49 -17.36 -10.54
C THR A 263 19.02 -18.74 -10.99
N GLY A 264 18.46 -18.83 -12.20
CA GLY A 264 17.83 -20.05 -12.69
C GLY A 264 17.28 -19.90 -14.10
N ASP A 265 16.12 -20.50 -14.35
CA ASP A 265 15.41 -20.52 -15.64
C ASP A 265 14.76 -19.18 -16.05
N GLY A 266 14.95 -18.12 -15.26
CA GLY A 266 14.40 -16.79 -15.51
C GLY A 266 12.93 -16.62 -15.10
N THR A 267 12.33 -17.61 -14.42
CA THR A 267 10.96 -17.51 -13.92
C THR A 267 10.83 -16.83 -12.56
N ARG A 268 11.97 -16.47 -11.95
CA ARG A 268 12.02 -15.96 -10.58
C ARG A 268 12.45 -14.50 -10.53
N GLU A 269 11.76 -13.72 -9.72
CA GLU A 269 12.05 -12.29 -9.56
C GLU A 269 11.90 -11.83 -8.10
N VAL A 270 12.79 -10.97 -7.65
CA VAL A 270 12.66 -10.21 -6.40
C VAL A 270 11.63 -9.10 -6.63
N LEU A 271 10.55 -9.14 -5.85
CA LEU A 271 9.49 -8.12 -5.88
C LEU A 271 9.77 -6.99 -4.89
N ALA A 272 10.26 -7.33 -3.70
CA ALA A 272 10.64 -6.37 -2.68
C ALA A 272 11.66 -6.96 -1.71
N SER A 273 12.50 -6.13 -1.11
CA SER A 273 13.40 -6.56 -0.03
C SER A 273 13.68 -5.40 0.92
N GLY A 274 14.04 -5.72 2.16
CA GLY A 274 14.41 -4.71 3.13
C GLY A 274 14.70 -5.30 4.50
N VAL A 275 14.79 -4.42 5.49
CA VAL A 275 14.92 -4.81 6.90
C VAL A 275 13.71 -4.25 7.62
N SER A 276 12.93 -5.14 8.24
CA SER A 276 11.77 -4.76 9.06
C SER A 276 12.06 -5.15 10.49
N VAL A 277 11.99 -4.18 11.39
CA VAL A 277 12.13 -4.33 12.84
C VAL A 277 13.51 -4.80 13.35
N ASP A 278 14.35 -5.38 12.49
CA ASP A 278 15.72 -5.92 12.69
C ASP A 278 15.97 -7.18 11.84
N ARG A 279 14.90 -7.72 11.25
CA ARG A 279 14.92 -8.91 10.41
C ARG A 279 14.97 -8.53 8.93
N PRO A 280 15.99 -8.97 8.20
CA PRO A 280 15.95 -8.99 6.75
C PRO A 280 14.72 -9.73 6.25
N TYR A 281 14.07 -9.18 5.23
CA TYR A 281 13.04 -9.90 4.49
C TYR A 281 13.26 -9.78 2.98
N VAL A 282 12.81 -10.79 2.26
CA VAL A 282 12.71 -10.76 0.80
C VAL A 282 11.38 -11.32 0.36
N PHE A 283 10.66 -10.55 -0.46
CA PHE A 283 9.48 -10.96 -1.19
C PHE A 283 9.87 -11.23 -2.64
N TRP A 284 9.62 -12.44 -3.12
CA TRP A 284 9.99 -12.86 -4.46
C TRP A 284 8.91 -13.75 -5.06
N ARG A 285 8.92 -13.92 -6.38
CA ARG A 285 7.94 -14.73 -7.13
C ARG A 285 8.66 -15.80 -7.93
N ALA A 286 8.02 -16.95 -8.09
CA ALA A 286 8.31 -17.92 -9.12
C ALA A 286 7.08 -18.06 -10.03
N ALA A 287 7.25 -17.88 -11.33
CA ALA A 287 6.28 -18.32 -12.33
C ALA A 287 6.51 -19.80 -12.69
N GLU A 288 5.45 -20.54 -12.96
CA GLU A 288 5.47 -21.94 -13.40
C GLU A 288 4.82 -22.11 -14.78
#